data_AF-A0AAJ5C3F3-F1
#
_entry.id   AF-A0AAJ5C3F3-F1
#
_cell.length_a   1.000
_cell.length_b   1.000
_cell.length_c   1.000
_cell.angle_alpha   90.00
_cell.angle_beta   90.00
_cell.angle_gamma   90.00
#
_symmetry.space_group_name_H-M   'P 1'
#
loop_
_entity.id
_entity.type
_entity.pdbx_description
1 polymer ?
#
loop_
_entity_poly.entity_id
_entity_poly.type
_entity_poly.pdbx_seq_one_letter_code
_entity_poly.pdbx_strand_id
1 'polypeptide(L)'
;MASGFLDALFRRPQRLVVLVTIFLFVLTFSTYLSFSSNGVQNVRNGWNSLPAFSTHWQNPNNAAASYPSPNSVADMYTHNPGAPSSIEELSKWAQVGEDGNLYPPTFIPQMANQAPRAKAGFIVLVRNSELEGMRESMRDVEEKFNRKYGYPWIFLNEQPFTEEFKRGVRQMTRSECRFGLIPKEHWGYPDFISQEKAAETRVRMKDIIYGSSESYRHMCRYQSGFFFRHELTLDLDYYWRVEPGIKLYCDLDYDPFVFMQMNNKTYGFTMALYEYMDTVTTLWSETQKFIAAHPDYLAKDPSLHFLIDESPRVMGSQWQGCHMWSNFEIGDLRWWRSKEYLDYFDWLDKAGGFFYERWGDAPVHSIAVSVMLDRSRLHHFDDIGYFHNPWNHCPSNRKKFHDTGRCNCDPKQSFDREGYSCLPKWWRGAVEGEPQ
;
A
#
# COMPACT_ATOMS: atom_id res chain seq x y z
N MET A 1 8.70 -38.87 32.69
CA MET A 1 7.54 -39.52 32.05
C MET A 1 7.81 -39.73 30.55
N ALA A 2 8.82 -40.53 30.20
CA ALA A 2 9.18 -40.78 28.79
C ALA A 2 9.47 -42.27 28.53
N SER A 3 8.84 -43.19 29.28
CA SER A 3 9.07 -44.64 29.16
C SER A 3 7.87 -45.43 28.61
N GLY A 4 6.66 -44.85 28.55
CA GLY A 4 5.45 -45.60 28.16
C GLY A 4 5.26 -45.81 26.65
N PHE A 5 5.68 -44.86 25.81
CA PHE A 5 5.43 -44.90 24.36
C PHE A 5 6.35 -45.91 23.64
N LEU A 6 7.64 -45.94 24.01
CA LEU A 6 8.61 -46.85 23.41
C LEU A 6 8.32 -48.31 23.81
N ASP A 7 7.95 -48.57 25.07
CA ASP A 7 7.58 -49.92 25.53
C ASP A 7 6.31 -50.46 24.84
N ALA A 8 5.36 -49.58 24.47
CA ALA A 8 4.17 -49.98 23.72
C ALA A 8 4.48 -50.33 22.25
N LEU A 9 5.50 -49.70 21.66
CA LEU A 9 5.97 -49.99 20.29
C LEU A 9 6.67 -51.36 20.21
N PHE A 10 7.49 -51.71 21.20
CA PHE A 10 8.30 -52.95 21.18
C PHE A 10 7.54 -54.22 21.57
N ARG A 11 6.34 -54.11 22.17
CA ARG A 11 5.52 -55.28 22.55
C ARG A 11 4.74 -55.93 21.40
N ARG A 12 4.66 -55.29 20.22
CA ARG A 12 3.94 -55.83 19.05
C ARG A 12 4.77 -55.67 17.76
N PRO A 13 5.60 -56.65 17.39
CA PRO A 13 6.55 -56.53 16.27
C PRO A 13 5.88 -56.22 14.93
N GLN A 14 4.61 -56.61 14.74
CA GLN A 14 3.83 -56.30 13.54
C GLN A 14 3.63 -54.79 13.29
N ARG A 15 3.49 -53.97 14.34
CA ARG A 15 3.33 -52.50 14.18
C ARG A 15 4.64 -51.82 13.79
N LEU A 16 5.76 -52.35 14.31
CA LEU A 16 7.09 -51.87 13.96
C LEU A 16 7.43 -52.19 12.51
N VAL A 17 7.07 -53.39 12.04
CA VAL A 17 7.20 -53.79 10.63
C VAL A 17 6.38 -52.85 9.74
N VAL A 18 5.11 -52.59 10.04
CA VAL A 18 4.27 -51.69 9.23
C VAL A 18 4.85 -50.27 9.18
N LEU A 19 5.31 -49.73 10.32
CA LEU A 19 5.92 -48.39 10.35
C LEU A 19 7.24 -48.34 9.56
N VAL A 20 8.09 -49.37 9.66
CA VAL A 20 9.32 -49.47 8.87
C VAL A 20 9.01 -49.63 7.38
N THR A 21 8.00 -50.42 7.01
CA THR A 21 7.57 -50.56 5.61
C THR A 21 7.02 -49.25 5.06
N ILE A 22 6.20 -48.52 5.82
CA ILE A 22 5.70 -47.20 5.41
C ILE A 22 6.86 -46.21 5.26
N PHE A 23 7.79 -46.19 6.22
CA PHE A 23 8.96 -45.32 6.17
C PHE A 23 9.85 -45.63 4.95
N LEU A 24 10.15 -46.90 4.70
CA LEU A 24 10.93 -47.32 3.53
C LEU A 24 10.21 -47.03 2.22
N PHE A 25 8.88 -47.14 2.18
CA PHE A 25 8.08 -46.78 1.01
C PHE A 25 8.14 -45.27 0.74
N VAL A 26 7.95 -44.44 1.77
CA VAL A 26 8.04 -42.98 1.63
C VAL A 26 9.46 -42.55 1.23
N LEU A 27 10.49 -43.18 1.80
CA LEU A 27 11.88 -42.90 1.46
C LEU A 27 12.21 -43.30 0.02
N THR A 28 11.80 -44.49 -0.42
CA THR A 28 12.03 -44.94 -1.81
C THR A 28 11.22 -44.13 -2.81
N PHE A 29 9.97 -43.78 -2.49
CA PHE A 29 9.11 -42.95 -3.34
C PHE A 29 9.63 -41.51 -3.47
N SER A 30 10.03 -40.88 -2.37
CA SER A 30 10.66 -39.55 -2.38
C SER A 30 11.99 -39.54 -3.13
N THR A 31 12.81 -40.58 -2.94
CA THR A 31 14.06 -40.74 -3.70
C THR A 31 13.79 -40.90 -5.20
N TYR A 32 12.78 -41.70 -5.59
CA TYR A 32 12.37 -41.84 -6.98
C TYR A 32 11.92 -40.50 -7.60
N LEU A 33 11.13 -39.71 -6.87
CA LEU A 33 10.70 -38.38 -7.34
C LEU A 33 11.86 -37.40 -7.50
N SER A 34 12.86 -37.45 -6.62
CA SER A 34 14.00 -36.52 -6.65
C SER A 34 15.05 -36.86 -7.71
N PHE A 35 15.22 -38.14 -8.07
CA PHE A 35 16.24 -38.58 -9.02
C PHE A 35 15.71 -38.97 -10.41
N SER A 36 14.38 -39.06 -10.59
CA SER A 36 13.78 -39.29 -11.90
C SER A 36 13.49 -37.97 -12.60
N SER A 37 14.05 -37.78 -13.79
CA SER A 37 13.80 -36.58 -14.62
C SER A 37 12.32 -36.35 -14.97
N ASN A 38 11.49 -37.39 -14.89
CA ASN A 38 10.05 -37.35 -15.19
C ASN A 38 9.17 -37.93 -14.05
N GLY A 39 9.71 -38.17 -12.86
CA GLY A 39 9.02 -38.91 -11.78
C GLY A 39 7.71 -38.24 -11.34
N VAL A 40 7.74 -36.92 -11.17
CA VAL A 40 6.54 -36.12 -10.79
C VAL A 40 5.47 -36.15 -11.89
N GLN A 41 5.87 -36.05 -13.16
CA GLN A 41 4.95 -36.09 -14.30
C GLN A 41 4.26 -37.45 -14.43
N ASN A 42 5.01 -38.54 -14.24
CA ASN A 42 4.49 -39.91 -14.32
C ASN A 42 3.45 -40.21 -13.22
N VAL A 43 3.71 -39.74 -11.99
CA VAL A 43 2.75 -39.87 -10.88
C VAL A 43 1.48 -39.07 -11.17
N ARG A 44 1.61 -37.84 -11.69
CA ARG A 44 0.46 -37.00 -12.05
C ARG A 44 -0.38 -37.62 -13.16
N ASN A 45 0.25 -38.19 -14.19
CA ASN A 45 -0.44 -38.87 -15.28
C ASN A 45 -1.14 -40.15 -14.81
N GLY A 46 -0.52 -40.89 -13.89
CA GLY A 46 -1.14 -42.07 -13.25
C GLY A 46 -2.32 -41.71 -12.35
N TRP A 47 -2.28 -40.56 -11.69
CA TRP A 47 -3.41 -40.09 -10.86
C TRP A 47 -4.60 -39.67 -11.72
N ASN A 48 -4.33 -39.04 -12.86
CA ASN A 48 -5.34 -38.62 -13.83
C ASN A 48 -5.93 -39.77 -14.66
N SER A 49 -5.28 -40.94 -14.67
CA SER A 49 -5.78 -42.15 -15.35
C SER A 49 -6.60 -43.07 -14.43
N LEU A 50 -6.72 -42.74 -13.14
CA LEU A 50 -7.65 -43.42 -12.25
C LEU A 50 -9.09 -43.05 -12.66
N PRO A 51 -10.00 -44.04 -12.81
CA PRO A 51 -11.39 -43.75 -13.16
C PRO A 51 -12.00 -42.84 -12.09
N ALA A 52 -12.59 -41.73 -12.52
CA ALA A 52 -13.38 -40.87 -11.65
C ALA A 52 -14.46 -41.73 -10.99
N PHE A 53 -14.46 -41.79 -9.66
CA PHE A 53 -15.56 -42.41 -8.92
C PHE A 53 -16.81 -41.56 -9.18
N SER A 54 -17.63 -42.00 -10.13
CA SER A 54 -18.96 -41.45 -10.36
C SER A 54 -19.83 -41.77 -9.14
N THR A 55 -19.99 -40.81 -8.24
CA THR A 55 -21.06 -40.85 -7.24
C THR A 55 -22.39 -40.70 -7.97
N HIS A 56 -23.02 -41.83 -8.28
CA HIS A 56 -24.45 -41.88 -8.58
C HIS A 56 -25.22 -41.55 -7.29
N TRP A 57 -25.56 -40.28 -7.12
CA TRP A 57 -26.68 -39.90 -6.27
C TRP A 57 -27.84 -39.49 -7.16
N GLN A 58 -28.91 -40.26 -7.03
CA GLN A 58 -30.18 -40.09 -7.71
C GLN A 58 -30.73 -38.69 -7.41
N ASN A 59 -31.16 -38.02 -8.46
CA ASN A 59 -31.78 -36.71 -8.41
C ASN A 59 -33.31 -36.90 -8.35
N PRO A 60 -34.02 -36.60 -7.25
CA PRO A 60 -35.46 -36.52 -7.25
C PRO A 60 -35.88 -35.06 -7.45
N ASN A 61 -36.41 -34.78 -8.63
CA ASN A 61 -37.32 -33.68 -8.96
C ASN A 61 -36.88 -32.24 -8.62
N ASN A 62 -36.53 -31.54 -9.70
CA ASN A 62 -36.67 -30.11 -9.87
C ASN A 62 -38.00 -29.58 -9.29
N ALA A 63 -37.89 -28.84 -8.20
CA ALA A 63 -38.52 -27.53 -8.12
C ALA A 63 -37.37 -26.53 -7.96
N ALA A 64 -36.85 -26.03 -9.08
CA ALA A 64 -36.07 -24.80 -9.02
C ALA A 64 -37.03 -23.72 -8.52
N ALA A 65 -37.01 -23.44 -7.22
CA ALA A 65 -37.63 -22.27 -6.67
C ALA A 65 -36.96 -21.08 -7.38
N SER A 66 -37.69 -20.47 -8.32
CA SER A 66 -37.27 -19.24 -8.95
C SER A 66 -37.31 -18.15 -7.89
N TYR A 67 -36.19 -17.96 -7.19
CA TYR A 67 -36.06 -16.83 -6.29
C TYR A 67 -35.95 -15.55 -7.13
N PRO A 68 -36.66 -14.48 -6.77
CA PRO A 68 -36.63 -13.24 -7.53
C PRO A 68 -35.19 -12.71 -7.58
N SER A 69 -34.74 -12.33 -8.78
CA SER A 69 -33.50 -11.56 -8.92
C SER A 69 -33.69 -10.20 -8.20
N PRO A 70 -32.73 -9.78 -7.36
CA PRO A 70 -32.83 -8.51 -6.66
C PRO A 70 -32.88 -7.36 -7.66
N ASN A 71 -33.80 -6.41 -7.44
CA ASN A 71 -34.04 -5.28 -8.34
C ASN A 71 -33.06 -4.11 -8.10
N SER A 72 -32.31 -4.14 -6.98
CA SER A 72 -31.30 -3.13 -6.65
C SER A 72 -30.21 -3.67 -5.73
N VAL A 73 -29.07 -2.98 -5.67
CA VAL A 73 -27.99 -3.25 -4.71
C VAL A 73 -28.49 -3.13 -3.26
N ALA A 74 -29.45 -2.25 -2.97
CA ALA A 74 -30.06 -2.15 -1.64
C ALA A 74 -30.78 -3.44 -1.22
N ASP A 75 -31.43 -4.13 -2.18
CA ASP A 75 -32.20 -5.35 -1.91
C ASP A 75 -31.32 -6.57 -1.57
N MET A 76 -30.03 -6.52 -1.92
CA MET A 76 -29.08 -7.58 -1.57
C MET A 76 -28.55 -7.50 -0.12
N TYR A 77 -28.66 -6.33 0.54
CA TYR A 77 -27.95 -6.07 1.81
C TYR A 77 -28.80 -5.45 2.91
N THR A 78 -29.90 -4.80 2.56
CA THR A 78 -31.01 -4.54 3.49
C THR A 78 -32.14 -5.39 2.99
N HIS A 79 -32.29 -6.59 3.53
CA HIS A 79 -33.42 -7.43 3.22
C HIS A 79 -34.68 -6.55 3.27
N ASN A 80 -35.31 -6.32 2.14
CA ASN A 80 -36.46 -5.44 2.04
C ASN A 80 -37.65 -6.32 1.65
N PRO A 81 -38.79 -6.25 2.36
CA PRO A 81 -39.24 -5.11 3.16
C PRO A 81 -38.71 -5.03 4.61
N GLY A 82 -37.82 -5.91 5.07
CA GLY A 82 -37.20 -5.79 6.40
C GLY A 82 -36.03 -6.75 6.65
N ALA A 83 -35.01 -6.28 7.40
CA ALA A 83 -33.88 -7.08 7.87
C ALA A 83 -34.42 -8.32 8.63
N PRO A 84 -34.07 -9.55 8.24
CA PRO A 84 -34.58 -10.76 8.85
C PRO A 84 -34.22 -10.72 10.32
N SER A 85 -35.25 -10.83 11.13
CA SER A 85 -35.16 -10.81 12.58
C SER A 85 -34.93 -12.20 13.15
N SER A 86 -35.08 -13.25 12.33
CA SER A 86 -34.86 -14.64 12.71
C SER A 86 -34.11 -15.44 11.62
N ILE A 87 -33.58 -16.61 12.00
CA ILE A 87 -32.91 -17.55 11.08
C ILE A 87 -33.90 -18.05 10.01
N GLU A 88 -35.17 -18.23 10.37
CA GLU A 88 -36.24 -18.64 9.45
C GLU A 88 -36.58 -17.56 8.41
N GLU A 89 -36.40 -16.29 8.74
CA GLU A 89 -36.53 -15.20 7.77
C GLU A 89 -35.29 -15.11 6.87
N LEU A 90 -34.10 -15.31 7.44
CA LEU A 90 -32.83 -15.31 6.69
C LEU A 90 -32.75 -16.47 5.70
N SER A 91 -33.30 -17.64 6.04
CA SER A 91 -33.30 -18.83 5.18
C SER A 91 -34.07 -18.61 3.87
N LYS A 92 -35.00 -17.65 3.82
CA LYS A 92 -35.71 -17.25 2.58
C LYS A 92 -34.77 -16.63 1.53
N TRP A 93 -33.62 -16.12 1.97
CA TRP A 93 -32.58 -15.50 1.15
C TRP A 93 -31.33 -16.37 1.02
N ALA A 94 -31.36 -17.58 1.57
CA ALA A 94 -30.23 -18.49 1.52
C ALA A 94 -30.04 -19.07 0.10
N GLN A 95 -28.79 -19.36 -0.23
CA GLN A 95 -28.42 -20.04 -1.47
C GLN A 95 -28.14 -21.51 -1.16
N VAL A 96 -28.64 -22.42 -1.99
CA VAL A 96 -28.33 -23.85 -1.86
C VAL A 96 -26.96 -24.10 -2.50
N GLY A 97 -26.00 -24.57 -1.71
CA GLY A 97 -24.68 -24.96 -2.18
C GLY A 97 -24.67 -26.28 -2.94
N GLU A 98 -23.55 -26.61 -3.57
CA GLU A 98 -23.37 -27.89 -4.28
C GLU A 98 -23.45 -29.11 -3.34
N ASP A 99 -23.23 -28.91 -2.05
CA ASP A 99 -23.38 -29.92 -1.00
C ASP A 99 -24.83 -30.09 -0.54
N GLY A 100 -25.78 -29.35 -1.13
CA GLY A 100 -27.20 -29.36 -0.79
C GLY A 100 -27.57 -28.56 0.46
N ASN A 101 -26.61 -27.91 1.12
CA ASN A 101 -26.87 -27.12 2.32
C ASN A 101 -27.31 -25.69 1.98
N LEU A 102 -28.08 -25.07 2.88
CA LEU A 102 -28.45 -23.66 2.79
C LEU A 102 -27.34 -22.78 3.37
N TYR A 103 -26.83 -21.85 2.56
CA TYR A 103 -25.86 -20.83 2.96
C TYR A 103 -26.55 -19.47 3.07
N PRO A 104 -26.25 -18.66 4.10
CA PRO A 104 -26.75 -17.30 4.17
C PRO A 104 -26.27 -16.48 2.95
N PRO A 105 -26.99 -15.42 2.57
CA PRO A 105 -26.58 -14.55 1.48
C PRO A 105 -25.19 -13.96 1.73
N THR A 106 -24.43 -13.76 0.65
CA THR A 106 -23.06 -13.23 0.74
C THR A 106 -23.06 -11.78 1.22
N PHE A 107 -22.32 -11.50 2.30
CA PHE A 107 -22.11 -10.14 2.80
C PHE A 107 -20.91 -9.48 2.09
N ILE A 108 -21.13 -8.28 1.54
CA ILE A 108 -20.10 -7.47 0.86
C ILE A 108 -20.01 -6.11 1.57
N PRO A 109 -19.01 -5.87 2.43
CA PRO A 109 -19.02 -4.70 3.31
C PRO A 109 -19.11 -3.35 2.57
N GLN A 110 -18.38 -3.19 1.46
CA GLN A 110 -18.45 -1.98 0.62
C GLN A 110 -19.85 -1.66 0.06
N MET A 111 -20.69 -2.69 -0.19
CA MET A 111 -22.06 -2.50 -0.69
C MET A 111 -23.04 -2.19 0.45
N ALA A 112 -22.73 -2.59 1.68
CA ALA A 112 -23.50 -2.21 2.86
C ALA A 112 -23.22 -0.75 3.29
N ASN A 113 -22.02 -0.24 3.02
CA ASN A 113 -21.65 1.13 3.36
C ASN A 113 -22.16 2.14 2.33
N GLN A 114 -23.33 2.73 2.62
CA GLN A 114 -24.00 3.72 1.77
C GLN A 114 -23.54 5.18 2.00
N ALA A 115 -22.48 5.41 2.80
CA ALA A 115 -21.98 6.76 3.02
C ALA A 115 -21.41 7.37 1.71
N PRO A 116 -21.45 8.70 1.54
CA PRO A 116 -20.77 9.36 0.42
C PRO A 116 -19.28 9.01 0.36
N ARG A 117 -18.71 9.05 -0.84
CA ARG A 117 -17.27 8.81 -1.08
C ARG A 117 -16.63 10.06 -1.67
N ALA A 118 -15.37 10.29 -1.33
CA ALA A 118 -14.55 11.26 -2.04
C ALA A 118 -14.23 10.73 -3.45
N LYS A 119 -13.84 11.61 -4.38
CA LYS A 119 -13.24 11.17 -5.64
C LYS A 119 -11.79 10.77 -5.34
N ALA A 120 -11.55 9.52 -5.00
CA ALA A 120 -10.25 9.07 -4.54
C ALA A 120 -9.89 7.67 -5.04
N GLY A 121 -8.61 7.30 -4.91
CA GLY A 121 -8.12 5.97 -5.25
C GLY A 121 -6.72 5.73 -4.72
N PHE A 122 -6.28 4.48 -4.74
CA PHE A 122 -4.89 4.13 -4.46
C PHE A 122 -4.06 4.31 -5.72
N ILE A 123 -2.92 4.99 -5.62
CA ILE A 123 -1.97 5.10 -6.73
C ILE A 123 -0.72 4.31 -6.37
N VAL A 124 -0.36 3.40 -7.25
CA VAL A 124 0.74 2.46 -7.06
C VAL A 124 1.67 2.54 -8.26
N LEU A 125 2.92 2.93 -8.04
CA LEU A 125 3.99 2.78 -9.02
C LEU A 125 4.72 1.47 -8.74
N VAL A 126 4.67 0.51 -9.66
CA VAL A 126 5.15 -0.86 -9.37
C VAL A 126 5.58 -1.60 -10.63
N ARG A 127 6.62 -2.42 -10.52
CA ARG A 127 7.09 -3.26 -11.61
C ARG A 127 6.41 -4.63 -11.59
N ASN A 128 6.40 -5.28 -12.76
CA ASN A 128 5.88 -6.65 -12.91
C ASN A 128 6.53 -7.64 -11.92
N SER A 129 7.83 -7.47 -11.64
CA SER A 129 8.60 -8.34 -10.75
C SER A 129 8.24 -8.23 -9.26
N GLU A 130 7.46 -7.22 -8.87
CA GLU A 130 7.13 -6.90 -7.48
C GLU A 130 5.72 -7.40 -7.11
N LEU A 131 5.11 -8.24 -7.95
CA LEU A 131 3.75 -8.74 -7.77
C LEU A 131 3.48 -9.30 -6.37
N GLU A 132 4.36 -10.16 -5.86
CA GLU A 132 4.12 -10.80 -4.56
C GLU A 132 4.16 -9.79 -3.40
N GLY A 133 5.12 -8.86 -3.41
CA GLY A 133 5.15 -7.76 -2.44
C GLY A 133 3.91 -6.86 -2.55
N MET A 134 3.41 -6.64 -3.76
CA MET A 134 2.18 -5.88 -3.97
C MET A 134 0.94 -6.63 -3.45
N ARG A 135 0.85 -7.95 -3.65
CA ARG A 135 -0.26 -8.76 -3.13
C ARG A 135 -0.28 -8.75 -1.60
N GLU A 136 0.87 -8.74 -0.95
CA GLU A 136 0.96 -8.55 0.49
C GLU A 136 0.39 -7.20 0.91
N SER A 137 0.88 -6.10 0.32
CA SER A 137 0.37 -4.75 0.61
C SER A 137 -1.14 -4.64 0.40
N MET A 138 -1.66 -5.15 -0.72
CA MET A 138 -3.09 -5.12 -1.02
C MET A 138 -3.90 -5.91 0.01
N ARG A 139 -3.38 -7.04 0.52
CA ARG A 139 -4.08 -7.81 1.55
C ARG A 139 -4.29 -6.97 2.79
N ASP A 140 -3.25 -6.28 3.26
CA ASP A 140 -3.34 -5.43 4.45
C ASP A 140 -4.27 -4.23 4.21
N VAL A 141 -4.16 -3.54 3.07
CA VAL A 141 -5.05 -2.42 2.72
C VAL A 141 -6.52 -2.85 2.61
N GLU A 142 -6.77 -3.99 1.97
CA GLU A 142 -8.13 -4.52 1.81
C GLU A 142 -8.73 -4.97 3.15
N GLU A 143 -7.95 -5.67 3.98
CA GLU A 143 -8.38 -6.13 5.29
C GLU A 143 -8.69 -4.96 6.23
N LYS A 144 -7.76 -4.01 6.35
CA LYS A 144 -7.85 -2.93 7.34
C LYS A 144 -8.81 -1.82 6.93
N PHE A 145 -8.99 -1.61 5.63
CA PHE A 145 -9.73 -0.47 5.10
C PHE A 145 -10.62 -0.83 3.91
N ASN A 146 -10.05 -1.18 2.76
CA ASN A 146 -10.74 -0.97 1.48
C ASN A 146 -11.94 -1.89 1.23
N ARG A 147 -12.00 -3.09 1.86
CA ARG A 147 -13.19 -3.96 1.78
C ARG A 147 -14.47 -3.27 2.27
N LYS A 148 -14.34 -2.26 3.14
CA LYS A 148 -15.43 -1.44 3.70
C LYS A 148 -15.84 -0.26 2.82
N TYR A 149 -14.96 0.21 1.93
CA TYR A 149 -15.16 1.49 1.22
C TYR A 149 -15.15 1.39 -0.30
N GLY A 150 -14.39 0.44 -0.88
CA GLY A 150 -14.44 0.11 -2.29
C GLY A 150 -13.76 1.11 -3.24
N TYR A 151 -12.67 1.76 -2.81
CA TYR A 151 -11.92 2.69 -3.66
C TYR A 151 -11.10 1.96 -4.73
N PRO A 152 -10.97 2.55 -5.95
CA PRO A 152 -10.22 1.95 -7.06
C PRO A 152 -8.71 1.91 -6.80
N TRP A 153 -8.05 0.94 -7.42
CA TRP A 153 -6.59 0.81 -7.48
C TRP A 153 -6.08 1.21 -8.85
N ILE A 154 -5.12 2.14 -8.90
CA ILE A 154 -4.50 2.64 -10.12
C ILE A 154 -3.02 2.21 -10.10
N PHE A 155 -2.69 1.24 -10.96
CA PHE A 155 -1.33 0.72 -11.11
C PHE A 155 -0.66 1.40 -12.30
N LEU A 156 0.52 1.96 -12.07
CA LEU A 156 1.35 2.64 -13.07
C LEU A 156 2.72 1.97 -13.14
N ASN A 157 3.30 1.87 -14.33
CA ASN A 157 4.58 1.21 -14.58
C ASN A 157 5.26 1.81 -15.82
N GLU A 158 6.59 1.86 -15.82
CA GLU A 158 7.39 2.27 -16.97
C GLU A 158 7.40 1.24 -18.12
N GLN A 159 6.90 0.04 -17.86
CA GLN A 159 6.71 -1.04 -18.82
C GLN A 159 5.24 -1.53 -18.84
N PRO A 160 4.77 -2.12 -19.95
CA PRO A 160 3.46 -2.75 -19.97
C PRO A 160 3.32 -3.82 -18.89
N PHE A 161 2.20 -3.81 -18.16
CA PHE A 161 1.90 -4.86 -17.20
C PHE A 161 1.63 -6.19 -17.88
N THR A 162 2.21 -7.26 -17.35
CA THR A 162 1.94 -8.63 -17.80
C THR A 162 0.54 -9.06 -17.39
N GLU A 163 -0.02 -10.03 -18.11
CA GLU A 163 -1.31 -10.61 -17.72
C GLU A 163 -1.25 -11.37 -16.39
N GLU A 164 -0.08 -11.89 -16.02
CA GLU A 164 0.15 -12.44 -14.69
C GLU A 164 -0.02 -11.39 -13.60
N PHE A 165 0.61 -10.23 -13.74
CA PHE A 165 0.49 -9.14 -12.79
C PHE A 165 -0.96 -8.68 -12.65
N LYS A 166 -1.62 -8.39 -13.78
CA LYS A 166 -3.02 -7.93 -13.79
C LYS A 166 -3.96 -8.94 -13.14
N ARG A 167 -3.81 -10.24 -13.41
CA ARG A 167 -4.60 -11.28 -12.74
C ARG A 167 -4.29 -11.35 -11.25
N GLY A 168 -3.02 -11.30 -10.87
CA GLY A 168 -2.58 -11.42 -9.48
C GLY A 168 -3.15 -10.33 -8.58
N VAL A 169 -3.12 -9.06 -9.02
CA VAL A 169 -3.69 -7.95 -8.24
C VAL A 169 -5.22 -7.93 -8.24
N ARG A 170 -5.87 -8.30 -9.36
CA ARG A 170 -7.35 -8.41 -9.43
C ARG A 170 -7.92 -9.46 -8.49
N GLN A 171 -7.15 -10.49 -8.14
CA GLN A 171 -7.56 -11.50 -7.15
C GLN A 171 -7.55 -10.96 -5.72
N MET A 172 -6.91 -9.82 -5.46
CA MET A 172 -6.74 -9.29 -4.10
C MET A 172 -7.89 -8.38 -3.67
N THR A 173 -8.68 -7.84 -4.61
CA THR A 173 -9.70 -6.82 -4.35
C THR A 173 -10.98 -7.08 -5.11
N ARG A 174 -12.10 -6.52 -4.61
CA ARG A 174 -13.38 -6.43 -5.33
C ARG A 174 -13.57 -5.06 -5.98
N SER A 175 -12.67 -4.12 -5.72
CA SER A 175 -12.69 -2.76 -6.27
C SER A 175 -12.16 -2.75 -7.71
N GLU A 176 -12.41 -1.67 -8.43
CA GLU A 176 -11.88 -1.47 -9.78
C GLU A 176 -10.34 -1.43 -9.77
N CYS A 177 -9.70 -2.12 -10.72
CA CYS A 177 -8.26 -2.00 -10.98
C CYS A 177 -8.01 -1.39 -12.36
N ARG A 178 -7.31 -0.26 -12.40
CA ARG A 178 -6.86 0.43 -13.62
C ARG A 178 -5.37 0.24 -13.80
N PHE A 179 -4.92 0.11 -15.05
CA PHE A 179 -3.52 -0.16 -15.39
C PHE A 179 -3.04 0.85 -16.44
N GLY A 180 -2.04 1.64 -16.10
CA GLY A 180 -1.46 2.68 -16.95
C GLY A 180 0.00 2.42 -17.28
N LEU A 181 0.37 2.67 -18.54
CA LEU A 181 1.76 2.74 -18.97
C LEU A 181 2.21 4.20 -18.87
N ILE A 182 3.35 4.43 -18.21
CA ILE A 182 3.90 5.77 -18.07
C ILE A 182 4.35 6.29 -19.46
N PRO A 183 3.94 7.49 -19.86
CA PRO A 183 4.43 8.13 -21.09
C PRO A 183 5.96 8.31 -21.03
N LYS A 184 6.64 8.11 -22.16
CA LYS A 184 8.11 8.12 -22.22
C LYS A 184 8.70 9.48 -21.81
N GLU A 185 7.99 10.55 -22.11
CA GLU A 185 8.32 11.94 -21.73
C GLU A 185 8.35 12.15 -20.20
N HIS A 186 7.62 11.33 -19.43
CA HIS A 186 7.59 11.38 -17.98
C HIS A 186 8.59 10.42 -17.32
N TRP A 187 9.20 9.50 -18.10
CA TRP A 187 10.18 8.52 -17.63
C TRP A 187 11.40 8.47 -18.55
N GLY A 188 12.32 9.42 -18.34
CA GLY A 188 13.55 9.53 -19.11
C GLY A 188 14.33 10.78 -18.75
N TYR A 189 15.39 11.05 -19.51
CA TYR A 189 16.16 12.28 -19.43
C TYR A 189 15.49 13.39 -20.25
N PRO A 190 15.20 14.55 -19.65
CA PRO A 190 14.88 15.76 -20.40
C PRO A 190 16.07 16.22 -21.25
N ASP A 191 15.79 16.93 -22.35
CA ASP A 191 16.82 17.38 -23.31
C ASP A 191 17.90 18.29 -22.70
N PHE A 192 17.58 18.99 -21.61
CA PHE A 192 18.52 19.87 -20.89
C PHE A 192 19.43 19.12 -19.89
N ILE A 193 19.29 17.80 -19.76
CA ILE A 193 20.14 16.99 -18.88
C ILE A 193 21.25 16.30 -19.69
N SER A 194 22.51 16.59 -19.34
CA SER A 194 23.67 15.85 -19.84
C SER A 194 23.69 14.46 -19.20
N GLN A 195 23.53 13.44 -20.04
CA GLN A 195 23.55 12.05 -19.61
C GLN A 195 24.95 11.62 -19.17
N GLU A 196 26.00 12.22 -19.73
CA GLU A 196 27.40 12.00 -19.34
C GLU A 196 27.62 12.45 -17.89
N LYS A 197 27.23 13.70 -17.57
CA LYS A 197 27.33 14.23 -16.19
C LYS A 197 26.47 13.44 -15.22
N ALA A 198 25.28 13.00 -15.64
CA ALA A 198 24.43 12.13 -14.82
C ALA A 198 25.09 10.76 -14.57
N ALA A 199 25.75 10.17 -15.57
CA ALA A 199 26.48 8.92 -15.44
C ALA A 199 27.69 9.05 -14.49
N GLU A 200 28.48 10.11 -14.62
CA GLU A 200 29.58 10.42 -13.69
C GLU A 200 29.10 10.58 -12.25
N THR A 201 27.95 11.24 -12.07
CA THR A 201 27.31 11.41 -10.76
C THR A 201 26.97 10.07 -10.13
N ARG A 202 26.38 9.13 -10.91
CA ARG A 202 26.07 7.77 -10.43
C ARG A 202 27.32 7.01 -9.99
N VAL A 203 28.46 7.21 -10.68
CA VAL A 203 29.74 6.62 -10.27
C VAL A 203 30.24 7.23 -8.96
N ARG A 204 30.16 8.56 -8.80
CA ARG A 204 30.57 9.25 -7.56
C ARG A 204 29.72 8.86 -6.35
N MET A 205 28.43 8.62 -6.55
CA MET A 205 27.47 8.32 -5.47
C MET A 205 27.28 6.82 -5.21
N LYS A 206 28.11 5.93 -5.78
CA LYS A 206 27.91 4.47 -5.73
C LYS A 206 27.78 3.89 -4.32
N ASP A 207 28.37 4.55 -3.31
CA ASP A 207 28.41 4.10 -1.92
C ASP A 207 27.22 4.62 -1.09
N ILE A 208 26.32 5.40 -1.71
CA ILE A 208 25.04 5.84 -1.13
C ILE A 208 23.94 4.91 -1.62
N ILE A 209 22.96 4.58 -0.77
CA ILE A 209 21.80 3.75 -1.16
C ILE A 209 21.15 4.29 -2.45
N TYR A 210 20.94 3.42 -3.44
CA TYR A 210 20.48 3.78 -4.80
C TYR A 210 21.29 4.86 -5.54
N GLY A 211 22.45 5.27 -5.04
CA GLY A 211 23.24 6.35 -5.62
C GLY A 211 23.75 6.04 -7.03
N SER A 212 23.98 4.76 -7.36
CA SER A 212 24.30 4.30 -8.71
C SER A 212 23.08 3.99 -9.59
N SER A 213 21.85 4.06 -9.06
CA SER A 213 20.64 3.65 -9.78
C SER A 213 20.08 4.78 -10.65
N GLU A 214 20.03 4.53 -11.96
CA GLU A 214 19.40 5.42 -12.94
C GLU A 214 17.87 5.38 -12.84
N SER A 215 17.29 4.17 -12.81
CA SER A 215 15.84 3.99 -12.70
C SER A 215 15.24 4.59 -11.43
N TYR A 216 16.00 4.61 -10.31
CA TYR A 216 15.55 5.24 -9.07
C TYR A 216 15.40 6.76 -9.21
N ARG A 217 16.26 7.41 -10.00
CA ARG A 217 16.16 8.86 -10.26
C ARG A 217 14.96 9.19 -11.13
N HIS A 218 14.68 8.37 -12.15
CA HIS A 218 13.45 8.50 -12.92
C HIS A 218 12.21 8.30 -12.04
N MET A 219 12.23 7.34 -11.11
CA MET A 219 11.16 7.14 -10.14
C MET A 219 10.96 8.38 -9.26
N CYS A 220 12.02 8.92 -8.64
CA CYS A 220 11.91 10.11 -7.80
C CYS A 220 11.38 11.33 -8.58
N ARG A 221 11.87 11.53 -9.81
CA ARG A 221 11.34 12.58 -10.70
C ARG A 221 9.87 12.34 -11.07
N TYR A 222 9.49 11.09 -11.36
CA TYR A 222 8.13 10.71 -11.72
C TYR A 222 7.14 10.98 -10.58
N GLN A 223 7.49 10.55 -9.36
CA GLN A 223 6.69 10.80 -8.16
C GLN A 223 6.65 12.30 -7.83
N SER A 224 7.73 13.04 -8.05
CA SER A 224 7.73 14.49 -7.81
C SER A 224 6.84 15.26 -8.80
N GLY A 225 6.81 14.86 -10.08
CA GLY A 225 6.31 15.73 -11.14
C GLY A 225 5.11 15.24 -11.93
N PHE A 226 4.83 13.93 -11.97
CA PHE A 226 4.09 13.36 -13.09
C PHE A 226 2.94 12.40 -12.72
N PHE A 227 3.00 11.67 -11.61
CA PHE A 227 1.97 10.66 -11.30
C PHE A 227 0.56 11.26 -11.27
N PHE A 228 0.40 12.47 -10.75
CA PHE A 228 -0.87 13.21 -10.65
C PHE A 228 -1.34 13.80 -11.99
N ARG A 229 -0.51 13.73 -13.04
CA ARG A 229 -0.84 14.16 -14.41
C ARG A 229 -1.25 13.00 -15.31
N HIS A 230 -1.09 11.75 -14.85
CA HIS A 230 -1.43 10.57 -15.63
C HIS A 230 -2.96 10.51 -15.87
N GLU A 231 -3.39 10.14 -17.07
CA GLU A 231 -4.80 10.17 -17.52
C GLU A 231 -5.75 9.44 -16.54
N LEU A 232 -5.32 8.30 -16.01
CA LEU A 232 -6.06 7.48 -15.05
C LEU A 232 -6.27 8.12 -13.66
N THR A 233 -5.69 9.30 -13.41
CA THR A 233 -5.82 10.02 -12.14
C THR A 233 -6.66 11.28 -12.26
N LEU A 234 -7.02 11.71 -13.48
CA LEU A 234 -7.62 13.01 -13.74
C LEU A 234 -9.07 13.13 -13.22
N ASP A 235 -9.74 12.00 -12.98
CA ASP A 235 -11.06 11.92 -12.37
C ASP A 235 -11.03 11.92 -10.83
N LEU A 236 -9.84 11.90 -10.23
CA LEU A 236 -9.63 11.85 -8.78
C LEU A 236 -9.22 13.22 -8.21
N ASP A 237 -9.76 13.53 -7.03
CA ASP A 237 -9.38 14.66 -6.19
C ASP A 237 -8.33 14.26 -5.14
N TYR A 238 -8.40 13.04 -4.58
CA TYR A 238 -7.46 12.53 -3.58
C TYR A 238 -6.78 11.24 -4.05
N TYR A 239 -5.58 10.97 -3.54
CA TYR A 239 -4.90 9.68 -3.71
C TYR A 239 -4.36 9.19 -2.38
N TRP A 240 -4.22 7.87 -2.27
CA TRP A 240 -3.37 7.23 -1.27
C TRP A 240 -2.27 6.46 -1.98
N ARG A 241 -1.02 6.89 -1.79
CA ARG A 241 0.15 6.15 -2.28
C ARG A 241 0.34 4.86 -1.49
N VAL A 242 0.46 3.74 -2.21
CA VAL A 242 0.75 2.43 -1.63
C VAL A 242 1.92 1.82 -2.39
N GLU A 243 2.93 1.35 -1.66
CA GLU A 243 4.11 0.67 -2.20
C GLU A 243 4.03 -0.86 -1.96
N PRO A 244 4.76 -1.68 -2.73
CA PRO A 244 4.92 -3.11 -2.44
C PRO A 244 5.63 -3.37 -1.09
N GLY A 245 5.20 -4.39 -0.36
CA GLY A 245 5.82 -4.82 0.90
C GLY A 245 5.47 -4.00 2.14
N ILE A 246 4.44 -3.14 2.08
CA ILE A 246 3.96 -2.39 3.25
C ILE A 246 3.13 -3.30 4.17
N LYS A 247 2.92 -2.85 5.41
CA LYS A 247 1.88 -3.40 6.31
C LYS A 247 0.99 -2.28 6.83
N LEU A 248 -0.29 -2.59 7.05
CA LEU A 248 -1.19 -1.78 7.87
C LEU A 248 -1.57 -2.58 9.12
N TYR A 249 -1.30 -1.99 10.28
CA TYR A 249 -1.45 -2.67 11.55
C TYR A 249 -2.81 -2.44 12.22
N CYS A 250 -3.49 -1.36 11.85
CA CYS A 250 -4.69 -0.90 12.52
C CYS A 250 -5.91 -0.94 11.60
N ASP A 251 -7.05 -1.39 12.13
CA ASP A 251 -8.33 -1.30 11.42
C ASP A 251 -8.75 0.18 11.29
N LEU A 252 -9.20 0.56 10.08
CA LEU A 252 -9.66 1.91 9.76
C LEU A 252 -11.17 1.95 9.56
N ASP A 253 -11.88 2.30 10.63
CA ASP A 253 -13.35 2.31 10.68
C ASP A 253 -13.97 3.67 10.33
N TYR A 254 -13.17 4.55 9.74
CA TYR A 254 -13.61 5.77 9.07
C TYR A 254 -12.94 5.88 7.70
N ASP A 255 -13.47 6.77 6.85
CA ASP A 255 -12.92 7.04 5.53
C ASP A 255 -11.89 8.19 5.61
N PRO A 256 -10.58 7.91 5.44
CA PRO A 256 -9.55 8.93 5.54
C PRO A 256 -9.62 9.93 4.39
N PHE A 257 -10.14 9.58 3.20
CA PHE A 257 -10.31 10.54 2.11
C PHE A 257 -11.43 11.54 2.43
N VAL A 258 -12.54 11.05 2.97
CA VAL A 258 -13.64 11.93 3.41
C VAL A 258 -13.19 12.78 4.60
N PHE A 259 -12.38 12.23 5.52
CA PHE A 259 -11.75 13.03 6.58
C PHE A 259 -10.92 14.18 6.00
N MET A 260 -10.06 13.91 5.01
CA MET A 260 -9.24 14.93 4.37
C MET A 260 -10.13 16.02 3.73
N GLN A 261 -11.17 15.62 3.02
CA GLN A 261 -12.11 16.53 2.38
C GLN A 261 -12.90 17.39 3.38
N MET A 262 -13.45 16.80 4.43
CA MET A 262 -14.25 17.51 5.44
C MET A 262 -13.43 18.52 6.25
N ASN A 263 -12.14 18.23 6.46
CA ASN A 263 -11.26 19.05 7.28
C ASN A 263 -10.32 19.94 6.45
N ASN A 264 -10.57 20.06 5.14
CA ASN A 264 -9.76 20.85 4.20
C ASN A 264 -8.24 20.53 4.30
N LYS A 265 -7.93 19.25 4.47
CA LYS A 265 -6.56 18.74 4.50
C LYS A 265 -6.09 18.46 3.08
N THR A 266 -4.84 18.79 2.83
CA THR A 266 -4.17 18.63 1.53
C THR A 266 -3.21 17.46 1.54
N TYR A 267 -2.51 17.22 2.64
CA TYR A 267 -1.45 16.23 2.71
C TYR A 267 -1.40 15.56 4.07
N GLY A 268 -1.45 14.25 4.07
CA GLY A 268 -1.41 13.41 5.26
C GLY A 268 -0.31 12.36 5.18
N PHE A 269 0.36 12.13 6.31
CA PHE A 269 1.50 11.23 6.42
C PHE A 269 1.49 10.46 7.74
N THR A 270 2.25 9.36 7.82
CA THR A 270 2.40 8.55 9.06
C THR A 270 3.77 8.70 9.69
N MET A 271 4.84 8.81 8.89
CA MET A 271 6.23 8.91 9.35
C MET A 271 6.95 10.12 8.77
N ALA A 272 7.92 10.64 9.53
CA ALA A 272 8.86 11.66 9.10
C ALA A 272 10.27 11.34 9.62
N LEU A 273 11.30 11.55 8.79
CA LEU A 273 12.70 11.24 9.12
C LEU A 273 13.67 12.25 8.49
N TYR A 274 14.95 12.11 8.85
CA TYR A 274 16.04 12.88 8.22
C TYR A 274 16.46 12.27 6.88
N GLU A 275 16.64 13.11 5.88
CA GLU A 275 17.28 12.74 4.61
C GLU A 275 18.81 12.60 4.79
N TYR A 276 19.43 11.80 3.93
CA TYR A 276 20.87 11.82 3.73
C TYR A 276 21.26 13.07 2.94
N MET A 277 21.81 14.08 3.63
CA MET A 277 22.10 15.40 3.02
C MET A 277 23.00 15.35 1.79
N ASP A 278 23.86 14.32 1.67
CA ASP A 278 24.69 14.09 0.48
C ASP A 278 23.89 13.82 -0.80
N THR A 279 22.60 13.52 -0.68
CA THR A 279 21.70 13.24 -1.80
C THR A 279 20.97 14.48 -2.33
N VAL A 280 21.01 15.56 -1.56
CA VAL A 280 20.18 16.78 -1.70
C VAL A 280 20.98 18.04 -1.37
N THR A 281 22.26 18.06 -1.74
CA THR A 281 23.22 19.11 -1.37
C THR A 281 22.80 20.50 -1.84
N THR A 282 22.10 20.60 -2.97
CA THR A 282 21.59 21.89 -3.48
C THR A 282 20.07 22.07 -3.42
N LEU A 283 19.30 21.06 -2.98
CA LEU A 283 17.82 21.12 -2.99
C LEU A 283 17.27 22.33 -2.21
N TRP A 284 17.78 22.55 -1.00
CA TRP A 284 17.31 23.67 -0.17
C TRP A 284 17.71 25.03 -0.74
N SER A 285 18.94 25.15 -1.26
CA SER A 285 19.39 26.43 -1.83
C SER A 285 18.64 26.76 -3.13
N GLU A 286 18.28 25.76 -3.94
CA GLU A 286 17.39 25.95 -5.09
C GLU A 286 15.97 26.33 -4.66
N THR A 287 15.46 25.74 -3.59
CA THR A 287 14.17 26.15 -3.01
C THR A 287 14.20 27.60 -2.53
N GLN A 288 15.27 28.04 -1.87
CA GLN A 288 15.43 29.43 -1.44
C GLN A 288 15.42 30.40 -2.64
N LYS A 289 16.09 30.04 -3.75
CA LYS A 289 16.06 30.84 -4.98
C LYS A 289 14.65 30.89 -5.59
N PHE A 290 13.93 29.77 -5.60
CA PHE A 290 12.55 29.72 -6.06
C PHE A 290 11.64 30.63 -5.25
N ILE A 291 11.68 30.55 -3.92
CA ILE A 291 10.84 31.39 -3.03
C ILE A 291 11.24 32.87 -3.14
N ALA A 292 12.51 33.18 -3.36
CA ALA A 292 12.93 34.56 -3.64
C ALA A 292 12.36 35.10 -4.96
N ALA A 293 12.22 34.25 -5.98
CA ALA A 293 11.61 34.60 -7.26
C ALA A 293 10.07 34.62 -7.22
N HIS A 294 9.46 33.82 -6.34
CA HIS A 294 8.02 33.65 -6.16
C HIS A 294 7.60 33.87 -4.70
N PRO A 295 7.79 35.08 -4.13
CA PRO A 295 7.47 35.33 -2.72
C PRO A 295 5.97 35.22 -2.42
N ASP A 296 5.11 35.34 -3.45
CA ASP A 296 3.66 35.17 -3.39
C ASP A 296 3.22 33.72 -3.16
N TYR A 297 4.10 32.74 -3.41
CA TYR A 297 3.81 31.31 -3.15
C TYR A 297 4.13 30.87 -1.73
N LEU A 298 4.77 31.73 -0.92
CA LEU A 298 5.02 31.45 0.49
C LEU A 298 3.69 31.48 1.26
N ALA A 299 3.42 30.42 2.03
CA ALA A 299 2.21 30.35 2.85
C ALA A 299 2.18 31.43 3.94
N LYS A 300 1.00 31.70 4.48
CA LYS A 300 0.83 32.68 5.57
C LYS A 300 1.26 32.08 6.92
N ASP A 301 1.01 30.80 7.13
CA ASP A 301 1.40 30.05 8.32
C ASP A 301 2.13 28.75 7.92
N PRO A 302 3.35 28.83 7.34
CA PRO A 302 4.10 27.67 6.88
C PRO A 302 4.64 26.83 8.04
N SER A 303 4.83 25.53 7.82
CA SER A 303 5.42 24.58 8.78
C SER A 303 6.96 24.70 8.83
N LEU A 304 7.52 25.91 8.89
CA LEU A 304 8.98 26.08 8.88
C LEU A 304 9.66 25.45 10.10
N HIS A 305 8.99 25.38 11.26
CA HIS A 305 9.49 24.71 12.46
C HIS A 305 9.85 23.23 12.24
N PHE A 306 9.29 22.60 11.21
CA PHE A 306 9.58 21.23 10.82
C PHE A 306 10.85 21.12 9.97
N LEU A 307 11.16 22.15 9.17
CA LEU A 307 12.29 22.16 8.24
C LEU A 307 13.56 22.77 8.84
N ILE A 308 13.41 23.79 9.68
CA ILE A 308 14.49 24.66 10.18
C ILE A 308 14.34 24.91 11.69
N ASP A 309 15.39 24.71 12.49
CA ASP A 309 15.31 24.92 13.96
C ASP A 309 15.53 26.40 14.38
N GLU A 310 16.30 27.20 13.63
CA GLU A 310 16.91 28.44 14.15
C GLU A 310 16.51 29.73 13.40
N SER A 311 15.54 29.66 12.49
CA SER A 311 15.07 30.84 11.75
C SER A 311 13.58 30.74 11.46
N PRO A 312 12.79 31.81 11.65
CA PRO A 312 11.40 31.85 11.18
C PRO A 312 11.29 32.20 9.69
N ARG A 313 12.40 32.21 8.94
CA ARG A 313 12.47 32.64 7.54
C ARG A 313 13.16 31.60 6.68
N VAL A 314 12.62 31.36 5.49
CA VAL A 314 13.22 30.52 4.45
C VAL A 314 14.60 31.07 4.05
N MET A 315 14.69 32.36 3.77
CA MET A 315 15.95 32.99 3.33
C MET A 315 17.00 33.03 4.44
N GLY A 316 18.22 32.59 4.10
CA GLY A 316 19.37 32.58 5.02
C GLY A 316 19.34 31.48 6.08
N SER A 317 18.35 30.57 6.02
CA SER A 317 18.27 29.41 6.90
C SER A 317 18.89 28.15 6.27
N GLN A 318 19.11 27.13 7.10
CA GLN A 318 19.55 25.81 6.65
C GLN A 318 18.48 24.76 6.95
N TRP A 319 18.08 24.02 5.92
CA TRP A 319 17.24 22.84 6.10
C TRP A 319 18.05 21.71 6.74
N GLN A 320 17.42 21.05 7.71
CA GLN A 320 18.07 20.03 8.52
C GLN A 320 17.90 18.60 8.00
N GLY A 321 17.18 18.43 6.88
CA GLY A 321 16.93 17.13 6.27
C GLY A 321 15.58 16.51 6.64
N CYS A 322 14.81 17.09 7.57
CA CYS A 322 13.50 16.54 7.92
C CYS A 322 12.53 16.57 6.74
N HIS A 323 11.89 15.44 6.49
CA HIS A 323 10.85 15.27 5.48
C HIS A 323 9.83 14.21 5.91
N MET A 324 8.59 14.32 5.43
CA MET A 324 7.56 13.30 5.52
C MET A 324 7.87 12.16 4.55
N TRP A 325 7.72 10.91 4.99
CA TRP A 325 8.17 9.76 4.22
C TRP A 325 7.14 9.32 3.17
N SER A 326 7.42 9.62 1.91
CA SER A 326 6.44 9.62 0.81
C SER A 326 5.90 8.25 0.38
N ASN A 327 6.45 7.13 0.85
CA ASN A 327 5.86 5.81 0.55
C ASN A 327 4.46 5.66 1.16
N PHE A 328 4.15 6.41 2.21
CA PHE A 328 2.78 6.65 2.67
C PHE A 328 2.44 8.13 2.48
N GLU A 329 1.45 8.40 1.63
CA GLU A 329 0.87 9.73 1.49
C GLU A 329 -0.62 9.59 1.19
N ILE A 330 -1.45 10.35 1.89
CA ILE A 330 -2.80 10.66 1.44
C ILE A 330 -2.82 12.12 1.05
N GLY A 331 -2.94 12.42 -0.24
CA GLY A 331 -2.78 13.78 -0.75
C GLY A 331 -3.91 14.23 -1.66
N ASP A 332 -4.08 15.54 -1.76
CA ASP A 332 -5.00 16.20 -2.69
C ASP A 332 -4.30 16.43 -4.04
N LEU A 333 -4.75 15.73 -5.07
CA LEU A 333 -4.20 15.81 -6.42
C LEU A 333 -4.37 17.20 -7.04
N ARG A 334 -5.36 17.99 -6.58
CA ARG A 334 -5.56 19.37 -7.07
C ARG A 334 -4.44 20.28 -6.63
N TRP A 335 -3.84 20.03 -5.46
CA TRP A 335 -2.65 20.76 -5.02
C TRP A 335 -1.43 20.45 -5.89
N TRP A 336 -1.18 19.18 -6.19
CA TRP A 336 -0.07 18.84 -7.09
C TRP A 336 -0.26 19.36 -8.52
N ARG A 337 -1.51 19.56 -8.94
CA ARG A 337 -1.86 20.20 -10.23
C ARG A 337 -1.90 21.74 -10.15
N SER A 338 -1.70 22.33 -8.98
CA SER A 338 -1.73 23.78 -8.79
C SER A 338 -0.57 24.46 -9.53
N LYS A 339 -0.75 25.72 -9.89
CA LYS A 339 0.30 26.49 -10.59
C LYS A 339 1.56 26.59 -9.73
N GLU A 340 1.37 26.80 -8.44
CA GLU A 340 2.41 26.95 -7.42
C GLU A 340 3.33 25.72 -7.37
N TYR A 341 2.75 24.52 -7.28
CA TYR A 341 3.53 23.29 -7.26
C TYR A 341 4.14 22.97 -8.62
N LEU A 342 3.41 23.19 -9.72
CA LEU A 342 3.92 22.95 -11.06
C LEU A 342 5.14 23.84 -11.39
N ASP A 343 5.07 25.12 -11.04
CA ASP A 343 6.20 26.05 -11.19
C ASP A 343 7.40 25.63 -10.33
N TYR A 344 7.15 25.16 -9.09
CA TYR A 344 8.20 24.65 -8.21
C TYR A 344 8.88 23.40 -8.78
N PHE A 345 8.09 22.43 -9.22
CA PHE A 345 8.62 21.22 -9.86
C PHE A 345 9.41 21.57 -11.12
N ASP A 346 8.89 22.42 -12.00
CA ASP A 346 9.57 22.82 -13.23
C ASP A 346 10.87 23.58 -12.96
N TRP A 347 10.93 24.37 -11.87
CA TRP A 347 12.17 25.00 -11.40
C TRP A 347 13.20 23.94 -10.99
N LEU A 348 12.81 22.99 -10.14
CA LEU A 348 13.68 21.93 -9.67
C LEU A 348 14.14 21.00 -10.81
N ASP A 349 13.26 20.68 -11.74
CA ASP A 349 13.57 19.82 -12.88
C ASP A 349 14.66 20.47 -13.75
N LYS A 350 14.54 21.77 -14.03
CA LYS A 350 15.56 22.56 -14.76
C LYS A 350 16.88 22.69 -14.00
N ALA A 351 16.87 22.71 -12.67
CA ALA A 351 18.09 22.68 -11.86
C ALA A 351 18.84 21.34 -12.01
N GLY A 352 18.14 20.26 -12.37
CA GLY A 352 18.70 18.97 -12.71
C GLY A 352 19.14 18.10 -11.54
N GLY A 353 18.81 18.49 -10.30
CA GLY A 353 19.23 17.79 -9.09
C GLY A 353 18.70 16.36 -8.95
N PHE A 354 17.59 16.02 -9.62
CA PHE A 354 17.15 14.63 -9.75
C PHE A 354 18.22 13.72 -10.40
N PHE A 355 19.05 14.27 -11.29
CA PHE A 355 20.04 13.51 -12.07
C PHE A 355 21.51 13.83 -11.70
N TYR A 356 21.80 15.08 -11.36
CA TYR A 356 23.13 15.53 -10.94
C TYR A 356 23.39 15.37 -9.44
N GLU A 357 22.34 15.02 -8.67
CA GLU A 357 22.41 14.51 -7.30
C GLU A 357 21.54 13.24 -7.22
N ARG A 358 20.69 13.12 -6.19
CA ARG A 358 19.70 12.05 -6.03
C ARG A 358 18.49 12.56 -5.25
N TRP A 359 17.91 13.69 -5.66
CA TRP A 359 16.73 14.27 -5.02
C TRP A 359 15.58 13.27 -5.00
N GLY A 360 15.14 12.90 -3.80
CA GLY A 360 13.96 12.07 -3.60
C GLY A 360 12.68 12.89 -3.72
N ASP A 361 11.58 12.24 -4.11
CA ASP A 361 10.25 12.84 -4.06
C ASP A 361 9.83 13.19 -2.63
N ALA A 362 10.23 12.39 -1.64
CA ALA A 362 9.90 12.63 -0.24
C ALA A 362 10.33 14.03 0.27
N PRO A 363 11.62 14.44 0.15
CA PRO A 363 12.01 15.79 0.52
C PRO A 363 11.41 16.88 -0.40
N VAL A 364 11.23 16.61 -1.70
CA VAL A 364 10.61 17.58 -2.64
C VAL A 364 9.16 17.89 -2.24
N HIS A 365 8.34 16.85 -2.03
CA HIS A 365 6.95 16.98 -1.55
C HIS A 365 6.90 17.70 -0.20
N SER A 366 7.73 17.26 0.74
CA SER A 366 7.75 17.77 2.11
C SER A 366 8.11 19.25 2.18
N ILE A 367 9.11 19.68 1.41
CA ILE A 367 9.49 21.08 1.31
C ILE A 367 8.34 21.89 0.69
N ALA A 368 7.77 21.42 -0.42
CA ALA A 368 6.69 22.12 -1.10
C ALA A 368 5.49 22.34 -0.18
N VAL A 369 5.00 21.30 0.50
CA VAL A 369 3.83 21.41 1.38
C VAL A 369 4.14 22.16 2.67
N SER A 370 5.37 22.10 3.19
CA SER A 370 5.73 22.82 4.43
C SER A 370 5.98 24.31 4.20
N VAL A 371 6.36 24.72 2.99
CA VAL A 371 6.65 26.13 2.65
C VAL A 371 5.44 26.82 2.00
N MET A 372 4.72 26.13 1.12
CA MET A 372 3.68 26.74 0.27
C MET A 372 2.24 26.45 0.73
N LEU A 373 2.05 25.66 1.78
CA LEU A 373 0.73 25.49 2.42
C LEU A 373 0.76 25.95 3.88
N ASP A 374 -0.37 26.46 4.34
CA ASP A 374 -0.58 26.69 5.76
C ASP A 374 -0.55 25.34 6.49
N ARG A 375 0.16 25.27 7.61
CA ARG A 375 0.38 24.04 8.39
C ARG A 375 -0.91 23.35 8.83
N SER A 376 -2.02 24.09 8.96
CA SER A 376 -3.35 23.56 9.26
C SER A 376 -3.91 22.65 8.17
N ARG A 377 -3.38 22.71 6.94
CA ARG A 377 -3.75 21.83 5.82
C ARG A 377 -2.99 20.51 5.80
N LEU A 378 -2.01 20.35 6.68
CA LEU A 378 -1.25 19.11 6.83
C LEU A 378 -1.83 18.28 7.99
N HIS A 379 -1.62 16.96 7.95
CA HIS A 379 -2.12 16.07 8.99
C HIS A 379 -1.17 14.89 9.23
N HIS A 380 -0.87 14.61 10.50
CA HIS A 380 -0.19 13.38 10.88
C HIS A 380 -1.24 12.34 11.30
N PHE A 381 -1.32 11.25 10.56
CA PHE A 381 -2.23 10.14 10.82
C PHE A 381 -1.66 9.22 11.91
N ASP A 382 -1.75 9.64 13.18
CA ASP A 382 -1.34 8.83 14.34
C ASP A 382 -2.09 7.50 14.45
N ASP A 383 -3.29 7.39 13.87
CA ASP A 383 -4.13 6.21 14.03
C ASP A 383 -4.02 5.18 12.90
N ILE A 384 -3.20 5.46 11.89
CA ILE A 384 -2.91 4.55 10.77
C ILE A 384 -1.57 3.86 11.02
N GLY A 385 -1.58 2.81 11.87
CA GLY A 385 -0.38 2.00 12.08
C GLY A 385 0.14 1.42 10.76
N TYR A 386 1.40 1.69 10.43
CA TYR A 386 1.95 1.49 9.11
C TYR A 386 3.41 1.02 9.18
N PHE A 387 3.83 0.16 8.26
CA PHE A 387 5.22 -0.24 8.10
C PHE A 387 5.64 -0.19 6.65
N HIS A 388 6.86 0.29 6.46
CA HIS A 388 7.63 0.11 5.24
C HIS A 388 9.08 -0.09 5.67
N ASN A 389 9.75 -1.13 5.15
CA ASN A 389 11.08 -1.48 5.62
C ASN A 389 12.05 -0.28 5.61
N PRO A 390 12.79 -0.02 6.70
CA PRO A 390 12.88 -0.79 7.95
C PRO A 390 12.00 -0.29 9.10
N TRP A 391 11.22 0.77 8.91
CA TRP A 391 10.55 1.49 9.99
C TRP A 391 9.05 1.19 10.06
N ASN A 392 8.53 1.22 11.27
CA ASN A 392 7.10 1.18 11.57
C ASN A 392 6.67 2.43 12.34
N HIS A 393 5.45 2.85 12.08
CA HIS A 393 4.67 3.72 12.92
C HIS A 393 3.58 2.89 13.60
N CYS A 394 3.49 2.97 14.93
CA CYS A 394 2.52 2.27 15.74
C CYS A 394 1.90 3.21 16.78
N PRO A 395 0.58 3.45 16.73
CA PRO A 395 -0.10 4.38 17.64
C PRO A 395 0.18 4.06 19.11
N SER A 396 0.56 5.07 19.90
CA SER A 396 1.08 4.86 21.26
C SER A 396 0.00 4.59 22.32
N ASN A 397 -1.22 5.08 22.10
CA ASN A 397 -2.32 4.99 23.08
C ASN A 397 -2.89 3.57 23.18
N ARG A 398 -2.38 2.80 24.15
CA ARG A 398 -2.76 1.39 24.38
C ARG A 398 -4.26 1.16 24.53
N LYS A 399 -4.94 1.97 25.35
CA LYS A 399 -6.38 1.80 25.62
C LYS A 399 -7.23 2.01 24.38
N LYS A 400 -6.84 2.96 23.54
CA LYS A 400 -7.59 3.32 22.32
C LYS A 400 -7.37 2.29 21.20
N PHE A 401 -6.15 1.81 21.04
CA PHE A 401 -5.73 1.07 19.83
C PHE A 401 -5.44 -0.41 20.06
N HIS A 402 -4.96 -0.79 21.24
CA HIS A 402 -4.40 -2.14 21.48
C HIS A 402 -5.32 -2.98 22.35
N ASP A 403 -5.83 -2.40 23.44
CA ASP A 403 -6.75 -3.10 24.36
C ASP A 403 -8.11 -3.38 23.69
N THR A 404 -8.44 -2.68 22.60
CA THR A 404 -9.63 -2.88 21.76
C THR A 404 -9.42 -3.91 20.65
N GLY A 405 -8.18 -4.38 20.44
CA GLY A 405 -7.82 -5.25 19.31
C GLY A 405 -7.76 -4.53 17.96
N ARG A 406 -7.90 -3.19 17.91
CA ARG A 406 -7.87 -2.41 16.66
C ARG A 406 -6.52 -2.49 15.94
N CYS A 407 -5.42 -2.53 16.69
CA CYS A 407 -4.05 -2.58 16.16
C CYS A 407 -3.30 -3.84 16.61
N ASN A 408 -2.44 -4.37 15.74
CA ASN A 408 -1.62 -5.57 16.00
C ASN A 408 -0.09 -5.32 16.02
N CYS A 409 0.34 -4.07 16.18
CA CYS A 409 1.75 -3.68 16.32
C CYS A 409 2.15 -3.44 17.79
N ASP A 410 3.45 -3.40 18.08
CA ASP A 410 3.97 -3.04 19.40
C ASP A 410 4.40 -1.57 19.43
N PRO A 411 3.75 -0.69 20.22
CA PRO A 411 4.12 0.72 20.34
C PRO A 411 5.57 0.95 20.77
N LYS A 412 6.19 -0.01 21.47
CA LYS A 412 7.60 0.10 21.90
C LYS A 412 8.59 -0.02 20.74
N GLN A 413 8.15 -0.59 19.63
CA GLN A 413 8.96 -0.75 18.43
C GLN A 413 8.76 0.41 17.45
N SER A 414 7.90 1.39 17.76
CA SER A 414 7.58 2.48 16.84
C SER A 414 8.78 3.40 16.62
N PHE A 415 9.05 3.71 15.35
CA PHE A 415 10.08 4.65 14.93
C PHE A 415 9.84 6.09 15.41
N ASP A 416 8.58 6.44 15.72
CA ASP A 416 8.12 7.82 15.94
C ASP A 416 8.98 8.67 16.86
N ARG A 417 9.56 8.08 17.91
CA ARG A 417 10.36 8.79 18.92
C ARG A 417 11.85 8.40 18.89
N GLU A 418 12.28 7.64 17.88
CA GLU A 418 13.69 7.35 17.69
C GLU A 418 14.46 8.59 17.26
N GLY A 419 15.78 8.62 17.49
CA GLY A 419 16.61 9.80 17.22
C GLY A 419 16.66 10.22 15.75
N TYR A 420 16.37 9.29 14.82
CA TYR A 420 16.32 9.57 13.39
C TYR A 420 14.92 9.98 12.89
N SER A 421 13.91 9.97 13.77
CA SER A 421 12.56 10.46 13.47
C SER A 421 12.48 11.98 13.59
N CYS A 422 11.71 12.59 12.69
CA CYS A 422 11.37 14.00 12.71
C CYS A 422 9.95 14.27 13.27
N LEU A 423 9.19 13.24 13.68
CA LEU A 423 7.85 13.43 14.26
C LEU A 423 7.84 14.31 15.52
N PRO A 424 8.79 14.21 16.47
CA PRO A 424 8.82 15.11 17.61
C PRO A 424 8.99 16.57 17.19
N LYS A 425 9.75 16.84 16.13
CA LYS A 425 9.90 18.20 15.57
C LYS A 425 8.60 18.68 14.94
N TRP A 426 7.93 17.82 14.18
CA TRP A 426 6.62 18.10 13.59
C TRP A 426 5.60 18.52 14.66
N TRP A 427 5.43 17.69 15.70
CA TRP A 427 4.41 17.90 16.73
C TRP A 427 4.56 19.21 17.51
N ARG A 428 5.80 19.71 17.71
CA ARG A 428 6.07 20.98 18.42
C ARG A 428 5.34 22.19 17.82
N GLY A 429 5.09 22.18 16.51
CA GLY A 429 4.42 23.29 15.83
C GLY A 429 3.22 22.87 14.97
N ALA A 430 2.79 21.61 15.03
CA ALA A 430 1.57 21.15 14.38
C ALA A 430 0.33 21.73 15.06
N VAL A 431 -0.75 21.96 14.31
CA VAL A 431 -2.01 22.50 14.85
C VAL A 431 -2.65 21.50 15.81
N GLU A 432 -2.59 20.22 15.49
CA GLU A 432 -3.10 19.12 16.32
C GLU A 432 -2.20 18.78 17.51
N GLY A 433 -0.95 19.30 17.51
CA GLY A 433 0.05 18.99 18.51
C GLY A 433 0.52 17.54 18.46
N GLU A 434 1.03 17.08 19.61
CA GLU A 434 1.49 15.72 19.81
C GLU A 434 0.32 14.78 20.15
N PRO A 435 0.24 13.57 19.56
CA PRO A 435 -0.76 12.58 19.93
C PRO A 435 -0.70 12.20 21.42
N GLN A 436 -1.88 12.05 22.04
CA GLN A 436 -2.05 11.79 23.49
C GLN A 436 -2.13 10.31 23.88
#